data_AF-K2EZQ3-F1
#
_entry.id   AF-K2EZQ3-F1
#
_cell.length_a   1.000
_cell.length_b   1.000
_cell.length_c   1.000
_cell.angle_alpha   90.00
_cell.angle_beta   90.00
_cell.angle_gamma   90.00
#
_symmetry.space_group_name_H-M   'P 1'
#
loop_
_entity.id
_entity.type
_entity.pdbx_description
1 polymer ?
#
loop_
_entity_poly.entity_id
_entity_poly.type
_entity_poly.pdbx_seq_one_letter_code
_entity_poly.pdbx_strand_id
1 'polypeptide(L)' 'MCYNCGCKKPNDAHDKEENITNQTIRNAAEAMGMNFEDSIKNMSELAEIEISEHSEGVVHGHGLDHDHDHDHSKS' A
#
# COMPACT_ATOMS: atom_id res chain seq x y z
N MET A 1 -9.65 13.66 6.45
CA MET A 1 -8.65 12.78 7.05
C MET A 1 -7.32 13.28 6.54
N CYS A 2 -6.27 13.25 7.35
CA CYS A 2 -4.91 13.32 6.83
C CYS A 2 -4.48 11.88 6.51
N TYR A 3 -4.22 11.60 5.23
CA TYR A 3 -3.87 10.26 4.77
C TYR A 3 -2.42 9.90 5.07
N ASN A 4 -1.56 10.88 5.35
CA ASN A 4 -0.20 10.63 5.85
C ASN A 4 -0.20 10.24 7.34
N CYS A 5 -1.08 10.83 8.16
CA CYS A 5 -1.07 10.64 9.62
C CYS A 5 -2.11 9.60 10.10
N GLY A 6 -3.23 9.43 9.39
CA GLY A 6 -4.31 8.54 9.81
C GLY A 6 -5.16 9.06 10.98
N CYS A 7 -5.00 10.32 11.40
CA CYS A 7 -5.67 10.93 12.57
C CYS A 7 -7.20 11.09 12.44
N LYS A 8 -7.80 10.66 11.31
CA LYS A 8 -9.24 10.71 10.99
C LYS A 8 -9.89 12.10 11.01
N LYS A 9 -9.14 13.19 11.22
CA LYS A 9 -9.66 14.56 11.17
C LYS A 9 -9.94 15.00 9.72
N PRO A 10 -11.20 15.33 9.34
CA PRO A 10 -11.54 15.79 7.99
C PRO A 10 -10.74 17.04 7.60
N ASN A 11 -10.08 17.00 6.42
CA ASN A 11 -9.35 18.15 5.84
C ASN A 11 -8.31 18.85 6.74
N ASP A 12 -7.83 18.20 7.79
CA ASP A 12 -6.79 18.74 8.66
C ASP A 12 -5.42 18.42 8.05
N ALA A 13 -4.74 19.45 7.54
CA ALA A 13 -3.40 19.35 6.98
C ALA A 13 -2.31 19.54 8.05
N HIS A 14 -2.66 19.77 9.33
CA HIS A 14 -1.70 20.02 10.41
C HIS A 14 -0.66 21.10 10.05
N ASP A 15 -1.12 22.20 9.44
CA ASP A 15 -0.29 23.32 8.97
C ASP A 15 0.84 22.95 7.99
N LYS A 16 0.74 21.78 7.35
CA LYS A 16 1.66 21.31 6.31
C LYS A 16 0.92 21.10 5.01
N GLU A 17 1.22 21.90 4.00
CA GLU A 17 0.55 21.87 2.70
C GLU A 17 0.76 20.56 1.94
N GLU A 18 1.83 19.84 2.25
CA GLU A 18 2.20 18.56 1.63
C GLU A 18 1.35 17.40 2.14
N ASN A 19 0.60 17.59 3.23
CA ASN A 19 -0.25 16.53 3.76
C ASN A 19 -1.43 16.26 2.82
N ILE A 20 -1.59 14.99 2.48
CA ILE A 20 -2.69 14.49 1.66
C ILE A 20 -3.95 14.49 2.51
N THR A 21 -4.93 15.28 2.10
CA THR A 21 -6.24 15.35 2.76
C THR A 21 -7.36 14.82 1.85
N ASN A 22 -8.58 14.71 2.38
CA ASN A 22 -9.73 14.39 1.51
C ASN A 22 -9.91 15.45 0.42
N GLN A 23 -9.63 16.72 0.71
CA GLN A 23 -9.70 17.78 -0.29
C GLN A 23 -8.66 17.60 -1.39
N THR A 24 -7.43 17.22 -1.02
CA THR A 24 -6.37 16.90 -1.98
C THR A 24 -6.82 15.80 -2.96
N ILE A 25 -7.39 14.72 -2.41
CA ILE A 25 -7.86 13.57 -3.21
C ILE A 25 -9.06 13.95 -4.07
N ARG A 26 -10.02 14.75 -3.55
CA ARG A 26 -11.15 15.24 -4.37
C ARG A 26 -10.69 16.09 -5.55
N ASN A 27 -9.78 17.03 -5.31
CA ASN A 27 -9.27 17.90 -6.37
C ASN A 27 -8.55 17.08 -7.46
N ALA A 28 -7.76 16.09 -7.04
CA ALA A 28 -7.08 15.19 -7.97
C ALA A 28 -8.08 14.32 -8.76
N ALA A 29 -9.09 13.78 -8.09
CA ALA A 29 -10.14 12.99 -8.71
C ALA A 29 -10.91 13.81 -9.77
N GLU A 30 -11.34 15.02 -9.42
CA GLU A 30 -12.03 15.94 -10.33
C GLU A 30 -11.17 16.29 -11.55
N ALA A 31 -9.88 16.57 -11.36
CA ALA A 31 -8.95 16.87 -12.45
C ALA A 31 -8.80 15.70 -13.45
N MET A 32 -9.02 14.46 -12.99
CA MET A 32 -8.99 13.26 -13.82
C MET A 32 -10.37 12.80 -14.31
N GLY A 33 -11.44 13.53 -13.98
CA GLY A 33 -12.81 13.14 -14.32
C GLY A 33 -13.30 11.88 -13.60
N MET A 34 -12.72 11.54 -12.44
CA MET A 34 -13.12 10.42 -11.60
C MET A 34 -13.80 10.92 -10.31
N ASN A 35 -14.57 10.04 -9.64
CA ASN A 35 -15.14 10.37 -8.34
C ASN A 35 -14.14 10.07 -7.20
N PHE A 36 -14.42 10.64 -6.03
CA PHE A 36 -13.58 10.49 -4.84
C PHE A 36 -13.42 9.04 -4.38
N GLU A 37 -14.50 8.24 -4.45
CA GLU A 37 -14.51 6.85 -3.96
C GLU A 37 -13.59 5.96 -4.81
N ASP A 38 -13.69 6.05 -6.13
CA ASP A 38 -12.82 5.33 -7.07
C ASP A 38 -11.35 5.74 -6.88
N SER A 39 -11.08 7.02 -6.62
CA SER A 39 -9.72 7.49 -6.37
C SER A 39 -9.14 6.88 -5.09
N ILE A 40 -9.92 6.80 -4.01
CA ILE A 40 -9.49 6.16 -2.76
C ILE A 40 -9.26 4.67 -2.97
N LYS A 41 -10.15 3.99 -3.69
CA LYS A 41 -10.05 2.56 -3.98
C LYS A 41 -8.76 2.24 -4.74
N ASN A 42 -8.50 2.95 -5.84
CA ASN A 42 -7.28 2.76 -6.63
C ASN A 42 -6.02 3.04 -5.81
N MET A 43 -6.02 4.09 -4.98
CA MET A 43 -4.89 4.39 -4.10
C MET A 43 -4.65 3.29 -3.05
N SER A 44 -5.72 2.71 -2.50
CA SER A 44 -5.62 1.61 -1.53
C SER A 44 -5.03 0.35 -2.18
N GLU A 45 -5.52 -0.02 -3.36
CA GLU A 45 -5.02 -1.17 -4.12
C GLU A 45 -3.53 -1.01 -4.46
N LEU A 46 -3.12 0.19 -4.93
CA LEU A 46 -1.71 0.46 -5.21
C LEU A 46 -0.85 0.49 -3.93
N ALA A 47 -1.36 1.03 -2.82
CA ALA A 47 -0.62 1.05 -1.56
C ALA A 47 -0.31 -0.37 -1.07
N GLU A 48 -1.24 -1.32 -1.22
CA GLU A 48 -1.00 -2.73 -0.88
C GLU A 48 0.10 -3.35 -1.73
N ILE A 49 0.12 -3.07 -3.04
CA ILE A 49 1.17 -3.52 -3.96
C ILE A 49 2.52 -2.92 -3.56
N GLU A 50 2.60 -1.61 -3.41
CA GLU A 50 3.84 -0.90 -3.05
C GLU A 50 4.41 -1.38 -1.71
N ILE A 51 3.56 -1.58 -0.70
CA ILE A 51 3.97 -2.14 0.59
C ILE A 51 4.53 -3.55 0.41
N SER A 52 3.87 -4.39 -0.40
CA SER A 52 4.34 -5.75 -0.66
C SER A 52 5.70 -5.78 -1.34
N GLU A 53 5.90 -5.02 -2.43
CA GLU A 53 7.15 -4.97 -3.20
C GLU A 53 8.31 -4.38 -2.40
N HIS A 54 8.04 -3.39 -1.54
CA HIS A 54 9.06 -2.77 -0.69
C HIS A 54 9.35 -3.59 0.58
N SER A 55 8.45 -4.49 0.99
CA SER A 55 8.69 -5.41 2.11
C SER A 55 9.64 -6.56 1.77
N GLU A 56 9.80 -6.89 0.49
CA GLU A 56 10.75 -7.91 0.01
C GLU A 56 12.22 -7.42 0.02
N GLY A 57 12.46 -6.14 0.35
CA GLY A 57 13.80 -5.55 0.47
C GLY A 57 14.49 -5.70 1.83
N VAL A 58 13.82 -6.26 2.85
CA VAL A 58 14.35 -6.36 4.23
C VAL A 58 14.34 -7.81 4.74
N VAL A 59 14.86 -8.78 3.98
CA VAL A 59 15.37 -10.05 4.55
C VAL A 59 16.44 -10.68 3.66
N HIS A 60 17.68 -10.18 3.78
CA HIS A 60 18.85 -11.03 3.52
C HIS A 60 19.21 -11.72 4.85
N GLY A 61 18.93 -13.02 4.97
CA GLY A 61 19.63 -13.90 5.91
C GLY A 61 18.80 -14.86 6.76
N HIS A 62 18.31 -15.96 6.16
CA HIS A 62 18.71 -17.34 6.50
C HIS A 62 17.72 -18.37 5.91
N GLY A 63 18.27 -19.38 5.21
CA GLY A 63 17.60 -20.66 5.02
C GLY A 63 17.19 -20.97 3.58
N LEU A 64 18.18 -21.21 2.73
CA LEU A 64 18.02 -22.12 1.60
C LEU A 64 17.98 -23.56 2.15
N ASP A 65 16.86 -24.25 2.02
CA ASP A 65 16.84 -25.67 1.68
C ASP A 65 15.55 -26.00 0.93
N HIS A 66 15.76 -26.19 -0.37
CA HIS A 66 14.85 -26.80 -1.32
C HIS A 66 15.57 -28.07 -1.77
N ASP A 67 15.12 -29.25 -1.34
CA ASP A 67 15.49 -30.56 -1.90
C ASP A 67 14.25 -31.45 -1.68
N HIS A 68 13.32 -31.57 -2.64
CA HIS A 68 13.35 -32.43 -3.84
C HIS A 68 13.64 -33.92 -3.57
N ASP A 69 12.55 -34.70 -3.63
CA ASP A 69 12.39 -36.10 -4.08
C ASP A 69 13.34 -37.23 -3.63
N HIS A 70 12.79 -38.28 -2.99
CA HIS A 70 12.68 -39.62 -3.62
C HIS A 70 11.88 -40.64 -2.78
N ASP A 71 10.94 -41.30 -3.45
CA ASP A 71 10.43 -42.65 -3.14
C ASP A 71 11.59 -43.65 -2.98
N HIS A 72 11.50 -44.59 -2.04
CA HIS A 72 11.78 -46.02 -2.28
C HIS A 72 11.40 -46.90 -1.08
N SER A 73 10.37 -47.71 -1.30
CA SER A 73 10.27 -49.16 -1.03
C SER A 73 10.56 -49.74 0.37
N LYS A 74 9.53 -50.45 0.85
CA LYS A 74 9.48 -51.63 1.73
C LYS A 74 10.81 -52.28 2.15
N SER A 75 10.88 -52.67 3.42
CA SER A 75 11.22 -54.04 3.81
C SER A 75 10.61 -54.41 5.16
#